data_AF-A0A2H0DW22-F1
#
_entry.id   AF-A0A2H0DW22-F1
#
_cell.length_a   1.000
_cell.length_b   1.000
_cell.length_c   1.000
_cell.angle_alpha   90.00
_cell.angle_beta   90.00
_cell.angle_gamma   90.00
#
_symmetry.space_group_name_H-M   'P 1'
#
loop_
_entity.id
_entity.type
_entity.pdbx_description
1 polymer ?
#
loop_
_entity_poly.entity_id
_entity_poly.type
_entity_poly.pdbx_seq_one_letter_code
_entity_poly.pdbx_strand_id
1 'polypeptide(L)'
;MTIIIFIIILAILVLVHELGHFLLAKKTGIRVDEFGIGFPPKIFSWRPKGGETRYSINLIPFGGFVKIFGENPGEENGENRETERSFQNKPKRTQILVLSAGVIFNIIFAWILITGGFLIGLPSALDESNIQYAKDASLLISGVLPDSPAEKAGLQAGDSIVSIEVKNLLVTNPDTAEVRKSILESGGEGIALGIEREGVLETKILEGEEKIVEGGVAIGILMENIGIVRLPFFKAFWEGTKITGNLLVLITVSLANFIVDAFSGSADFSQVAGPVGIAGLAGQASRQGFVYLLSFTALISLHLSVLNLIPFPALDGGRILFIVIEKLKGSPINPKIQNWANGAGFALLILLMVIVTWNDIARLF
;
A
#
# COMPACT_ATOMS: atom_id res chain seq x y z
N MET A 1 12.48 -6.17 16.65
CA MET A 1 12.83 -6.36 15.23
C MET A 1 11.80 -5.73 14.30
N THR A 2 10.50 -5.97 14.51
CA THR A 2 9.37 -5.41 13.74
C THR A 2 9.46 -3.90 13.47
N ILE A 3 9.63 -3.09 14.52
CA ILE A 3 9.72 -1.62 14.38
C ILE A 3 10.88 -1.22 13.47
N ILE A 4 12.07 -1.80 13.64
CA ILE A 4 13.25 -1.47 12.83
C ILE A 4 12.98 -1.75 11.34
N ILE A 5 12.37 -2.90 11.02
CA ILE A 5 12.02 -3.26 9.63
C ILE A 5 11.02 -2.25 9.04
N PHE A 6 10.00 -1.89 9.82
CA PHE A 6 9.02 -0.87 9.42
C PHE A 6 9.69 0.49 9.15
N ILE A 7 10.65 0.92 9.98
CA ILE A 7 11.42 2.16 9.78
C ILE A 7 12.20 2.10 8.48
N ILE A 8 12.87 0.98 8.21
CA ILE A 8 13.66 0.79 7.00
C ILE A 8 12.76 0.87 5.75
N ILE A 9 11.59 0.21 5.78
CA ILE A 9 10.62 0.28 4.69
C ILE A 9 10.19 1.72 4.46
N LEU A 10 9.75 2.43 5.50
CA LEU A 10 9.30 3.81 5.38
C LEU A 10 10.41 4.72 4.84
N ALA A 11 11.64 4.58 5.35
CA ALA A 11 12.78 5.35 4.89
C ALA A 11 13.08 5.13 3.40
N ILE A 12 13.01 3.88 2.92
CA ILE A 12 13.18 3.56 1.49
C ILE A 12 12.06 4.18 0.66
N LEU A 13 10.81 4.03 1.08
CA LEU A 13 9.65 4.56 0.34
C LEU A 13 9.68 6.08 0.21
N VAL A 14 9.98 6.79 1.30
CA VAL A 14 10.12 8.24 1.25
C VAL A 14 11.35 8.63 0.43
N LEU A 15 12.48 7.93 0.56
CA LEU A 15 13.66 8.21 -0.27
C LEU A 15 13.36 8.10 -1.77
N VAL A 16 12.61 7.08 -2.19
CA VAL A 16 12.23 6.89 -3.58
C VAL A 16 11.27 7.99 -4.05
N HIS A 17 10.35 8.41 -3.18
CA HIS A 17 9.46 9.53 -3.44
C HIS A 17 10.25 10.85 -3.66
N GLU A 18 11.11 11.21 -2.71
CA GLU A 18 11.97 12.40 -2.81
C GLU A 18 12.90 12.32 -4.02
N LEU A 19 13.43 11.13 -4.33
CA LEU A 19 14.27 10.90 -5.50
C LEU A 19 13.54 11.26 -6.81
N GLY A 20 12.22 11.00 -6.88
CA GLY A 20 11.39 11.39 -8.01
C GLY A 20 11.41 12.90 -8.24
N HIS A 21 11.08 13.68 -7.20
CA HIS A 21 11.12 15.15 -7.26
C HIS A 21 12.52 15.66 -7.63
N PHE A 22 13.56 15.11 -6.99
CA PHE A 22 14.94 15.48 -7.22
C PHE A 22 15.36 15.29 -8.69
N LEU A 23 15.19 14.09 -9.21
CA LEU A 23 15.63 13.74 -10.56
C LEU A 23 14.90 14.59 -11.60
N LEU A 24 13.60 14.82 -11.41
CA LEU A 24 12.80 15.55 -12.38
C LEU A 24 13.02 17.06 -12.31
N ALA A 25 13.23 17.62 -11.12
CA ALA A 25 13.65 19.01 -10.95
C ALA A 25 14.98 19.27 -11.67
N LYS A 26 15.99 18.41 -11.44
CA LYS A 26 17.30 18.53 -12.11
C LYS A 26 17.20 18.37 -13.62
N LYS A 27 16.42 17.40 -14.10
CA LYS A 27 16.21 17.16 -15.55
C LYS A 27 15.51 18.33 -16.25
N THR A 28 14.67 19.07 -15.54
CA THR A 28 13.94 20.24 -16.07
C THR A 28 14.70 21.56 -15.85
N GLY A 29 15.95 21.50 -15.37
CA GLY A 29 16.83 22.64 -15.17
C GLY A 29 16.47 23.50 -13.94
N ILE A 30 15.64 22.97 -13.04
CA ILE A 30 15.33 23.60 -11.76
C ILE A 30 16.48 23.33 -10.80
N ARG A 31 16.89 24.35 -10.06
CA ARG A 31 17.94 24.22 -9.05
C ARG A 31 17.38 23.48 -7.82
N VAL A 32 18.16 22.55 -7.29
CA VAL A 32 17.88 21.88 -6.01
C VAL A 32 18.99 22.24 -5.04
N ASP A 33 18.61 22.88 -3.93
CA ASP A 33 19.55 23.36 -2.91
C ASP A 33 20.00 22.23 -1.98
N GLU A 34 19.08 21.37 -1.58
CA GLU A 34 19.36 20.27 -0.65
C GLU A 34 18.53 19.02 -0.98
N PHE A 35 19.15 17.84 -0.89
CA PHE A 35 18.51 16.54 -0.87
C PHE A 35 18.83 15.87 0.46
N GLY A 36 17.85 15.77 1.34
CA GLY A 36 18.02 15.29 2.71
C GLY A 36 17.36 13.93 2.92
N ILE A 37 18.08 13.02 3.57
CA ILE A 37 17.55 11.77 4.11
C ILE A 37 17.26 12.01 5.60
N GLY A 38 16.03 11.74 6.02
CA GLY A 38 15.54 12.03 7.36
C GLY A 38 15.24 13.52 7.61
N PHE A 39 14.69 13.82 8.79
CA PHE A 39 14.40 15.18 9.26
C PHE A 39 15.45 15.71 10.24
N PRO A 40 15.65 17.05 10.28
CA PRO A 40 16.58 17.70 11.21
C PRO A 40 16.43 17.27 12.67
N PRO A 41 17.50 17.37 13.49
CA PRO A 41 18.78 18.02 13.22
C PRO A 41 19.71 17.24 12.28
N LYS A 42 20.60 17.96 11.59
CA LYS A 42 21.54 17.43 10.60
C LYS A 42 22.71 16.72 11.28
N ILE A 43 22.97 15.46 10.93
CA ILE A 43 24.13 14.71 11.42
C ILE A 43 25.33 14.99 10.51
N PHE A 44 25.13 14.80 9.20
CA PHE A 44 26.18 14.90 8.22
C PHE A 44 25.65 15.55 6.94
N SER A 45 26.47 16.36 6.27
CA SER A 45 26.15 16.80 4.91
C SER A 45 27.40 16.99 4.09
N TRP A 46 27.29 16.75 2.79
CA TRP A 46 28.36 16.99 1.85
C TRP A 46 27.81 17.66 0.59
N ARG A 47 28.71 18.30 -0.16
CA ARG A 47 28.40 18.91 -1.46
C ARG A 47 29.49 18.46 -2.43
N PRO A 48 29.15 17.72 -3.51
CA PRO A 48 30.13 17.30 -4.50
C PRO A 48 30.87 18.50 -5.09
N LYS A 49 32.18 18.35 -5.39
CA LYS A 49 32.97 19.41 -6.04
C LYS A 49 32.34 19.78 -7.39
N GLY A 50 32.04 21.07 -7.58
CA GLY A 50 31.32 21.57 -8.77
C GLY A 50 29.81 21.31 -8.76
N GLY A 51 29.27 20.62 -7.75
CA GLY A 51 27.85 20.41 -7.58
C GLY A 51 27.17 21.59 -6.89
N GLU A 52 25.92 21.87 -7.23
CA GLU A 52 25.09 22.89 -6.57
C GLU A 52 24.27 22.35 -5.39
N THR A 53 23.92 21.05 -5.44
CA THR A 53 23.05 20.40 -4.47
C THR A 53 23.85 19.88 -3.28
N ARG A 54 23.38 20.22 -2.07
CA ARG A 54 23.85 19.63 -0.82
C ARG A 54 23.12 18.31 -0.56
N TYR A 55 23.84 17.27 -0.17
CA TYR A 55 23.25 16.04 0.31
C TYR A 55 23.37 16.00 1.82
N SER A 56 22.30 15.66 2.55
CA SER A 56 22.30 15.59 4.00
C SER A 56 21.71 14.30 4.54
N ILE A 57 22.24 13.87 5.68
CA ILE A 57 21.72 12.80 6.51
C ILE A 57 21.36 13.45 7.84
N ASN A 58 20.10 13.33 8.22
CA ASN A 58 19.54 13.94 9.42
C ASN A 58 19.17 12.88 10.46
N LEU A 59 18.96 13.32 11.71
CA LEU A 59 18.82 12.44 12.86
C LEU A 59 17.54 11.60 12.85
N ILE A 60 16.44 12.17 12.38
CA ILE A 60 15.13 11.51 12.41
C ILE A 60 14.99 10.69 11.13
N PRO A 61 15.02 9.35 11.16
CA PRO A 61 15.12 8.52 9.96
C PRO A 61 13.80 8.37 9.18
N PHE A 62 12.68 8.84 9.73
CA PHE A 62 11.33 8.60 9.20
C PHE A 62 10.90 9.66 8.17
N GLY A 63 11.72 9.90 7.15
CA GLY A 63 11.38 10.84 6.10
C GLY A 63 12.54 11.23 5.22
N GLY A 64 12.34 12.30 4.46
CA GLY A 64 13.31 12.92 3.58
C GLY A 64 12.72 14.23 3.08
N PHE A 65 13.55 15.03 2.41
CA PHE A 65 13.06 16.23 1.75
C PHE A 65 13.95 16.62 0.57
N VAL A 66 13.34 17.15 -0.47
CA VAL A 66 14.03 17.88 -1.53
C VAL A 66 13.74 19.37 -1.39
N LYS A 67 14.77 20.18 -1.12
CA LYS A 67 14.65 21.64 -1.11
C LYS A 67 14.80 22.17 -2.54
N ILE A 68 13.68 22.35 -3.22
CA ILE A 68 13.62 22.88 -4.59
C ILE A 68 13.64 24.42 -4.55
N PHE A 69 14.53 25.02 -5.34
CA PHE A 69 14.66 26.47 -5.42
C PHE A 69 13.39 27.10 -6.01
N GLY A 70 12.82 28.11 -5.34
CA GLY A 70 11.57 28.74 -5.78
C GLY A 70 10.29 28.03 -5.36
N GLU A 71 10.35 26.96 -4.55
CA GLU A 71 9.14 26.22 -4.18
C GLU A 71 8.32 26.88 -3.05
N ASN A 72 9.00 27.40 -2.01
CA ASN A 72 8.36 28.07 -0.87
C ASN A 72 8.61 29.59 -0.91
N PRO A 73 7.66 30.40 -1.43
CA PRO A 73 7.78 31.86 -1.47
C PRO A 73 7.76 32.44 -0.04
N GLY A 74 8.93 32.60 0.55
CA GLY A 74 9.11 33.13 1.91
C GLY A 74 10.35 32.62 2.64
N GLU A 75 10.92 31.50 2.22
CA GLU A 75 12.21 30.99 2.73
C GLU A 75 13.43 31.59 2.01
N GLU A 76 13.21 32.50 1.07
CA GLU A 76 14.25 33.10 0.24
C GLU A 76 14.78 34.37 0.90
N ASN A 77 15.98 34.28 1.47
CA ASN A 77 16.79 35.47 1.75
C ASN A 77 17.22 36.08 0.40
N GLY A 78 17.10 37.41 0.31
CA GLY A 78 17.29 38.19 -0.91
C GLY A 78 18.62 37.95 -1.66
N GLU A 79 18.62 38.36 -2.93
CA GLU A 79 19.74 38.45 -3.88
C GLU A 79 20.07 37.25 -4.80
N ASN A 80 19.23 36.21 -4.92
CA ASN A 80 19.49 35.16 -5.92
C ASN A 80 18.97 35.54 -7.32
N ARG A 81 19.91 35.94 -8.19
CA ARG A 81 19.73 36.31 -9.62
C ARG A 81 19.33 35.15 -10.55
N GLU A 82 19.08 33.94 -10.04
CA GLU A 82 18.77 32.75 -10.84
C GLU A 82 17.26 32.55 -11.05
N THR A 83 16.55 33.60 -11.49
CA THR A 83 15.10 33.58 -11.68
C THR A 83 14.67 32.48 -12.67
N GLU A 84 15.41 32.24 -13.74
CA GLU A 84 15.05 31.22 -14.76
C GLU A 84 15.08 29.77 -14.26
N ARG A 85 15.83 29.51 -13.18
CA ARG A 85 15.98 28.18 -12.56
C ARG A 85 15.08 27.99 -11.34
N SER A 86 14.25 28.99 -11.03
CA SER A 86 13.21 28.93 -10.01
C SER A 86 12.03 28.06 -10.47
N PHE A 87 11.53 27.22 -9.57
CA PHE A 87 10.34 26.40 -9.78
C PHE A 87 9.13 27.23 -10.23
N GLN A 88 8.87 28.37 -9.57
CA GLN A 88 7.74 29.26 -9.87
C GLN A 88 7.78 29.84 -11.28
N ASN A 89 8.98 30.01 -11.86
CA ASN A 89 9.16 30.60 -13.19
C ASN A 89 9.12 29.56 -14.31
N LYS A 90 9.10 28.25 -13.99
CA LYS A 90 8.90 27.21 -15.01
C LYS A 90 7.44 27.18 -15.49
N PRO A 91 7.17 26.70 -16.71
CA PRO A 91 5.81 26.47 -17.17
C PRO A 91 5.02 25.62 -16.19
N LYS A 92 3.73 25.92 -16.00
CA LYS A 92 2.86 25.19 -15.05
C LYS A 92 2.82 23.68 -15.31
N ARG A 93 2.99 23.23 -16.56
CA ARG A 93 3.12 21.81 -16.90
C ARG A 93 4.37 21.17 -16.29
N THR A 94 5.50 21.88 -16.31
CA THR A 94 6.76 21.43 -15.69
C THR A 94 6.64 21.40 -14.17
N GLN A 95 5.98 22.39 -13.57
CA GLN A 95 5.70 22.42 -12.14
C GLN A 95 4.87 21.21 -11.71
N ILE A 96 3.74 20.96 -12.39
CA ILE A 96 2.89 19.79 -12.13
C ILE A 96 3.68 18.49 -12.30
N LEU A 97 4.44 18.36 -13.38
CA LEU A 97 5.23 17.17 -13.65
C LEU A 97 6.26 16.89 -12.54
N VAL A 98 6.97 17.92 -12.06
CA VAL A 98 7.91 17.80 -10.93
C VAL A 98 7.20 17.43 -9.62
N LEU A 99 6.02 17.98 -9.35
CA LEU A 99 5.23 17.63 -8.17
C LEU A 99 4.61 16.23 -8.26
N SER A 100 4.26 15.74 -9.46
CA SER A 100 3.81 14.36 -9.64
C SER A 100 4.95 13.34 -9.62
N ALA A 101 6.21 13.79 -9.66
CA ALA A 101 7.36 12.92 -9.81
C ALA A 101 7.51 11.93 -8.65
N GLY A 102 7.30 12.36 -7.41
CA GLY A 102 7.37 11.48 -6.25
C GLY A 102 6.31 10.38 -6.30
N VAL A 103 5.08 10.72 -6.67
CA VAL A 103 3.99 9.76 -6.88
C VAL A 103 4.34 8.75 -7.98
N ILE A 104 4.84 9.23 -9.12
CA ILE A 104 5.23 8.37 -10.25
C ILE A 104 6.35 7.40 -9.86
N PHE A 105 7.35 7.88 -9.13
CA PHE A 105 8.48 7.04 -8.70
C PHE A 105 8.07 5.95 -7.72
N ASN A 106 7.14 6.22 -6.81
CA ASN A 106 6.60 5.20 -5.93
C ASN A 106 5.79 4.13 -6.67
N ILE A 107 5.03 4.51 -7.72
CA ILE A 107 4.35 3.55 -8.60
C ILE A 107 5.36 2.69 -9.35
N ILE A 108 6.41 3.30 -9.93
CA ILE A 108 7.49 2.58 -10.63
C ILE A 108 8.20 1.63 -9.66
N PHE A 109 8.45 2.06 -8.42
CA PHE A 109 9.10 1.24 -7.42
C PHE A 109 8.26 0.05 -7.00
N ALA A 110 6.96 0.25 -6.75
CA ALA A 110 6.04 -0.85 -6.50
C ALA A 110 6.03 -1.87 -7.65
N TRP A 111 5.98 -1.38 -8.89
CA TRP A 111 6.03 -2.20 -10.08
C TRP A 111 7.32 -3.01 -10.21
N ILE A 112 8.48 -2.41 -9.92
CA ILE A 112 9.78 -3.10 -9.87
C ILE A 112 9.77 -4.19 -8.80
N LEU A 113 9.25 -3.88 -7.61
CA LEU A 113 9.18 -4.86 -6.52
C LEU A 113 8.27 -6.03 -6.89
N ILE A 114 7.05 -5.79 -7.37
CA ILE A 114 6.11 -6.86 -7.77
C ILE A 114 6.70 -7.71 -8.90
N THR A 115 7.27 -7.07 -9.93
CA THR A 115 7.94 -7.76 -11.04
C THR A 115 9.10 -8.62 -10.52
N GLY A 116 9.96 -8.06 -9.66
CA GLY A 116 11.05 -8.78 -9.02
C GLY A 116 10.57 -9.95 -8.16
N GLY A 117 9.45 -9.78 -7.46
CA GLY A 117 8.76 -10.80 -6.69
C GLY A 117 8.41 -12.01 -7.55
N PHE A 118 7.81 -11.81 -8.73
CA PHE A 118 7.51 -12.90 -9.66
C PHE A 118 8.75 -13.59 -10.23
N LEU A 119 9.90 -12.91 -10.33
CA LEU A 119 11.15 -13.53 -10.79
C LEU A 119 11.72 -14.52 -9.77
N ILE A 120 11.54 -14.25 -8.49
CA ILE A 120 12.07 -15.06 -7.37
C ILE A 120 11.03 -16.02 -6.78
N GLY A 121 9.73 -15.78 -7.01
CA GLY A 121 8.60 -16.61 -6.57
C GLY A 121 7.67 -15.82 -5.66
N LEU A 122 6.59 -15.26 -6.22
CA LEU A 122 5.62 -14.42 -5.50
C LEU A 122 4.43 -15.26 -5.02
N PRO A 123 4.03 -15.18 -3.74
CA PRO A 123 2.76 -15.71 -3.29
C PRO A 123 1.62 -15.02 -4.05
N SER A 124 0.80 -15.79 -4.75
CA SER A 124 -0.28 -15.26 -5.59
C SER A 124 -1.44 -16.25 -5.68
N ALA A 125 -2.65 -15.70 -5.86
CA ALA A 125 -3.81 -16.49 -6.19
C ALA A 125 -3.58 -17.22 -7.52
N LEU A 126 -3.93 -18.50 -7.54
CA LEU A 126 -3.72 -19.38 -8.67
C LEU A 126 -4.94 -19.40 -9.58
N ASP A 127 -4.68 -19.27 -10.87
CA ASP A 127 -5.66 -19.37 -11.94
C ASP A 127 -5.12 -20.26 -13.07
N GLU A 128 -5.94 -20.52 -14.08
CA GLU A 128 -5.55 -21.32 -15.25
C GLU A 128 -4.30 -20.78 -15.96
N SER A 129 -4.04 -19.47 -15.87
CA SER A 129 -2.94 -18.82 -16.57
C SER A 129 -1.59 -19.00 -15.88
N ASN A 130 -1.60 -19.13 -14.55
CA ASN A 130 -0.41 -19.11 -13.72
C ASN A 130 -0.13 -20.42 -12.95
N ILE A 131 -1.10 -21.35 -12.86
CA ILE A 131 -0.97 -22.60 -12.10
C ILE A 131 0.24 -23.44 -12.52
N GLN A 132 0.58 -23.43 -13.82
CA GLN A 132 1.76 -24.14 -14.36
C GLN A 132 3.10 -23.57 -13.86
N TYR A 133 3.11 -22.35 -13.32
CA TYR A 133 4.27 -21.66 -12.77
C TYR A 133 4.30 -21.67 -11.24
N ALA A 134 3.29 -22.28 -10.62
CA ALA A 134 3.12 -22.31 -9.18
C ALA A 134 3.85 -23.50 -8.54
N LYS A 135 4.35 -23.27 -7.34
CA LYS A 135 4.81 -24.30 -6.40
C LYS A 135 4.04 -24.15 -5.09
N ASP A 136 3.99 -25.23 -4.33
CA ASP A 136 3.38 -25.26 -2.99
C ASP A 136 1.95 -24.71 -2.99
N ALA A 137 1.18 -25.12 -3.99
CA ALA A 137 -0.22 -24.73 -4.12
C ALA A 137 -1.02 -25.32 -2.95
N SER A 138 -1.72 -24.45 -2.24
CA SER A 138 -2.62 -24.83 -1.15
C SER A 138 -3.92 -24.05 -1.25
N LEU A 139 -5.02 -24.67 -0.85
CA LEU A 139 -6.31 -24.02 -0.73
C LEU A 139 -6.35 -23.29 0.61
N LEU A 140 -6.47 -21.97 0.59
CA LEU A 140 -6.45 -21.14 1.80
C LEU A 140 -7.79 -20.46 2.02
N ILE A 141 -8.22 -20.38 3.29
CA ILE A 141 -9.38 -19.58 3.69
C ILE A 141 -8.95 -18.11 3.65
N SER A 142 -9.43 -17.35 2.65
CA SER A 142 -9.13 -15.92 2.51
C SER A 142 -10.01 -15.04 3.40
N GLY A 143 -11.15 -15.56 3.86
CA GLY A 143 -12.06 -14.86 4.77
C GLY A 143 -13.14 -15.78 5.34
N VAL A 144 -13.73 -15.35 6.45
CA VAL A 144 -14.85 -16.03 7.11
C VAL A 144 -15.97 -15.01 7.32
N LEU A 145 -17.20 -15.38 6.95
CA LEU A 145 -18.35 -14.51 7.10
C LEU A 145 -18.79 -14.43 8.57
N PRO A 146 -19.14 -13.24 9.10
CA PRO A 146 -19.72 -13.09 10.42
C PRO A 146 -21.01 -13.90 10.58
N ASP A 147 -21.27 -14.39 11.79
CA ASP A 147 -22.43 -15.19 12.19
C ASP A 147 -22.59 -16.53 11.42
N SER A 148 -21.54 -17.00 10.75
CA SER A 148 -21.56 -18.23 9.95
C SER A 148 -21.17 -19.49 10.73
N PRO A 149 -21.49 -20.71 10.24
CA PRO A 149 -20.99 -21.96 10.80
C PRO A 149 -19.47 -22.03 10.90
N ALA A 150 -18.76 -21.50 9.89
CA ALA A 150 -17.32 -21.42 9.89
C ALA A 150 -16.76 -20.57 11.03
N GLU A 151 -17.36 -19.41 11.29
CA GLU A 151 -16.96 -18.55 12.41
C GLU A 151 -17.21 -19.25 13.75
N LYS A 152 -18.40 -19.86 13.92
CA LYS A 152 -18.76 -20.62 15.13
C LYS A 152 -17.82 -21.80 15.40
N ALA A 153 -17.31 -22.44 14.34
CA ALA A 153 -16.32 -23.51 14.43
C ALA A 153 -14.88 -23.01 14.64
N GLY A 154 -14.66 -21.69 14.66
CA GLY A 154 -13.36 -21.07 14.89
C GLY A 154 -12.41 -21.14 13.70
N LEU A 155 -12.94 -21.29 12.47
CA LEU A 155 -12.15 -21.11 11.25
C LEU A 155 -11.70 -19.65 11.14
N GLN A 156 -10.51 -19.44 10.60
CA GLN A 156 -9.91 -18.12 10.48
C GLN A 156 -9.31 -17.92 9.09
N ALA A 157 -9.24 -16.67 8.64
CA ALA A 157 -8.48 -16.34 7.46
C ALA A 157 -7.01 -16.72 7.66
N GLY A 158 -6.41 -17.41 6.70
CA GLY A 158 -5.06 -17.97 6.79
C GLY A 158 -5.00 -19.47 7.04
N ASP A 159 -6.11 -20.12 7.42
CA ASP A 159 -6.17 -21.58 7.53
C ASP A 159 -6.02 -22.24 6.15
N SER A 160 -5.13 -23.23 6.03
CA SER A 160 -4.98 -24.03 4.82
C SER A 160 -5.90 -25.24 4.90
N ILE A 161 -6.79 -25.41 3.93
CA ILE A 161 -7.67 -26.59 3.83
C ILE A 161 -6.86 -27.74 3.25
N VAL A 162 -6.64 -28.77 4.07
CA VAL A 162 -5.87 -29.98 3.70
C VAL A 162 -6.77 -31.17 3.40
N SER A 163 -7.99 -31.18 3.92
CA SER A 163 -8.97 -32.21 3.61
C SER A 163 -10.39 -31.77 3.87
N ILE A 164 -11.34 -32.43 3.21
CA ILE A 164 -12.77 -32.35 3.52
C ILE A 164 -13.34 -33.76 3.52
N GLU A 165 -14.07 -34.10 4.58
CA GLU A 165 -14.78 -35.35 4.71
C GLU A 165 -16.28 -35.09 4.84
N VAL A 166 -17.06 -35.74 3.98
CA VAL A 166 -18.52 -35.65 3.97
C VAL A 166 -19.07 -37.06 3.78
N LYS A 167 -20.00 -37.50 4.64
CA LYS A 167 -20.68 -38.81 4.52
C LYS A 167 -19.71 -39.99 4.30
N ASN A 168 -18.58 -40.01 5.03
CA ASN A 168 -17.48 -40.98 4.94
C ASN A 168 -16.68 -40.96 3.61
N LEU A 169 -16.79 -39.91 2.81
CA LEU A 169 -15.92 -39.66 1.66
C LEU A 169 -14.90 -38.59 2.03
N LEU A 170 -13.64 -38.99 2.15
CA LEU A 170 -12.51 -38.11 2.43
C LEU A 170 -11.85 -37.66 1.12
N VAL A 171 -11.81 -36.36 0.89
CA VAL A 171 -11.03 -35.71 -0.17
C VAL A 171 -9.83 -35.02 0.48
N THR A 172 -8.63 -35.34 0.01
CA THR A 172 -7.36 -34.77 0.50
C THR A 172 -6.80 -33.80 -0.52
N ASN A 173 -6.22 -32.68 -0.06
CA ASN A 173 -5.75 -31.56 -0.87
C ASN A 173 -6.78 -31.08 -1.90
N PRO A 174 -8.01 -30.76 -1.47
CA PRO A 174 -9.07 -30.41 -2.39
C PRO A 174 -8.82 -29.05 -3.05
N ASP A 175 -9.37 -28.85 -4.25
CA ASP A 175 -9.51 -27.52 -4.84
C ASP A 175 -10.82 -26.83 -4.40
N THR A 176 -11.00 -25.56 -4.80
CA THR A 176 -12.20 -24.78 -4.48
C THR A 176 -13.48 -25.42 -5.00
N ALA A 177 -13.44 -26.09 -6.16
CA ALA A 177 -14.60 -26.71 -6.78
C ALA A 177 -14.98 -28.01 -6.05
N GLU A 178 -14.01 -28.80 -5.62
CA GLU A 178 -14.18 -30.02 -4.85
C GLU A 178 -14.75 -29.74 -3.45
N VAL A 179 -14.25 -28.71 -2.75
CA VAL A 179 -14.82 -28.29 -1.46
C VAL A 179 -16.27 -27.85 -1.64
N ARG A 180 -16.54 -26.96 -2.61
CA ARG A 180 -17.90 -26.48 -2.88
C ARG A 180 -18.85 -27.63 -3.23
N LYS A 181 -18.42 -28.55 -4.08
CA LYS A 181 -19.20 -29.73 -4.47
C LYS A 181 -19.52 -30.61 -3.26
N SER A 182 -18.51 -30.90 -2.43
CA SER A 182 -18.68 -31.74 -1.23
C SER A 182 -19.68 -31.12 -0.24
N ILE A 183 -19.64 -29.80 -0.03
CA ILE A 183 -20.60 -29.09 0.82
C ILE A 183 -22.01 -29.18 0.22
N LEU A 184 -22.19 -28.98 -1.08
CA LEU A 184 -23.50 -29.08 -1.72
C LEU A 184 -24.08 -30.51 -1.64
N GLU A 185 -23.25 -31.53 -1.88
CA GLU A 185 -23.66 -32.95 -1.80
C GLU A 185 -23.92 -33.42 -0.36
N SER A 186 -23.32 -32.76 0.63
CA SER A 186 -23.61 -33.03 2.05
C SER A 186 -25.06 -32.70 2.40
N GLY A 187 -25.67 -31.70 1.74
CA GLY A 187 -26.95 -31.12 2.18
C GLY A 187 -26.84 -30.35 3.48
N GLY A 188 -25.63 -29.99 3.92
CA GLY A 188 -25.35 -29.28 5.17
C GLY A 188 -24.95 -30.15 6.35
N GLU A 189 -25.07 -31.47 6.27
CA GLU A 189 -24.83 -32.35 7.41
C GLU A 189 -23.48 -33.08 7.32
N GLY A 190 -22.80 -33.19 8.47
CA GLY A 190 -21.64 -34.06 8.64
C GLY A 190 -20.41 -33.64 7.83
N ILE A 191 -20.11 -32.33 7.79
CA ILE A 191 -18.92 -31.79 7.12
C ILE A 191 -17.77 -31.74 8.13
N ALA A 192 -16.73 -32.53 7.91
CA ALA A 192 -15.48 -32.45 8.67
C ALA A 192 -14.38 -31.84 7.80
N LEU A 193 -13.96 -30.62 8.13
CA LEU A 193 -12.93 -29.88 7.42
C LEU A 193 -11.59 -30.03 8.13
N GLY A 194 -10.62 -30.65 7.47
CA GLY A 194 -9.23 -30.69 7.92
C GLY A 194 -8.51 -29.42 7.51
N ILE A 195 -7.96 -28.70 8.47
CA ILE A 195 -7.19 -27.47 8.27
C ILE A 195 -5.79 -27.60 8.86
N GLU A 196 -4.86 -26.84 8.30
CA GLU A 196 -3.53 -26.60 8.85
C GLU A 196 -3.43 -25.13 9.25
N ARG A 197 -3.14 -24.89 10.53
CA ARG A 197 -2.91 -23.55 11.09
C ARG A 197 -1.52 -23.52 11.72
N GLU A 198 -0.62 -22.70 11.18
CA GLU A 198 0.76 -22.56 11.67
C GLU A 198 1.51 -23.90 11.82
N GLY A 199 1.25 -24.87 10.94
CA GLY A 199 1.86 -26.20 10.98
C GLY A 199 1.14 -27.23 11.87
N VAL A 200 0.05 -26.83 12.53
CA VAL A 200 -0.78 -27.72 13.34
C VAL A 200 -2.00 -28.15 12.54
N LEU A 201 -2.19 -29.46 12.42
CA LEU A 201 -3.38 -30.04 11.79
C LEU A 201 -4.54 -30.08 12.79
N GLU A 202 -5.68 -29.53 12.38
CA GLU A 202 -6.92 -29.57 13.13
C GLU A 202 -8.08 -30.05 12.24
N THR A 203 -9.10 -30.64 12.84
CA THR A 203 -10.34 -30.99 12.15
C THR A 203 -11.49 -30.21 12.78
N LYS A 204 -12.23 -29.46 11.97
CA LYS A 204 -13.43 -28.74 12.38
C LYS A 204 -14.67 -29.45 11.83
N ILE A 205 -15.61 -29.77 12.71
CA ILE A 205 -16.90 -30.32 12.32
C ILE A 205 -17.89 -29.17 12.18
N LEU A 206 -18.57 -29.10 11.06
CA LEU A 206 -19.43 -28.00 10.65
C LEU A 206 -20.77 -28.54 10.16
N GLU A 207 -21.81 -27.75 10.38
CA GLU A 207 -23.11 -27.92 9.75
C GLU A 207 -23.36 -26.70 8.86
N GLY A 208 -23.67 -26.94 7.59
CA GLY A 208 -23.92 -25.87 6.63
C GLY A 208 -25.30 -25.23 6.83
N GLU A 209 -25.42 -23.95 6.49
CA GLU A 209 -26.65 -23.17 6.56
C GLU A 209 -27.11 -22.74 5.16
N GLU A 210 -28.41 -22.84 4.87
CA GLU A 210 -29.02 -22.40 3.60
C GLU A 210 -29.11 -20.87 3.46
N LYS A 211 -29.08 -20.14 4.58
CA LYS A 211 -29.26 -18.68 4.59
C LYS A 211 -28.07 -17.93 3.96
N ILE A 212 -26.93 -18.59 3.76
CA ILE A 212 -25.69 -17.96 3.33
C ILE A 212 -25.65 -17.77 1.81
N VAL A 213 -26.23 -18.69 1.03
CA VAL A 213 -26.25 -18.63 -0.42
C VAL A 213 -27.67 -18.94 -0.91
N GLU A 214 -28.26 -18.05 -1.71
CA GLU A 214 -29.57 -18.30 -2.30
C GLU A 214 -29.55 -19.60 -3.14
N GLY A 215 -30.36 -20.58 -2.73
CA GLY A 215 -30.53 -21.84 -3.45
C GLY A 215 -29.50 -22.93 -3.14
N GLY A 216 -28.74 -22.83 -2.05
CA GLY A 216 -27.82 -23.89 -1.63
C GLY A 216 -27.34 -23.79 -0.19
N VAL A 217 -26.62 -24.81 0.26
CA VAL A 217 -26.03 -24.85 1.60
C VAL A 217 -24.59 -24.36 1.54
N ALA A 218 -24.17 -23.53 2.49
CA ALA A 218 -22.79 -23.11 2.64
C ALA A 218 -22.36 -23.03 4.11
N ILE A 219 -21.04 -23.02 4.34
CA ILE A 219 -20.46 -22.89 5.69
C ILE A 219 -19.93 -21.48 5.98
N GLY A 220 -19.91 -20.58 4.99
CA GLY A 220 -19.53 -19.17 5.17
C GLY A 220 -18.02 -18.88 5.11
N ILE A 221 -17.26 -19.61 4.28
CA ILE A 221 -15.84 -19.33 4.02
C ILE A 221 -15.63 -18.77 2.61
N LEU A 222 -14.66 -17.86 2.48
CA LEU A 222 -14.07 -17.43 1.22
C LEU A 222 -12.76 -18.21 1.04
N MET A 223 -12.56 -18.77 -0.15
CA MET A 223 -11.43 -19.66 -0.43
C MET A 223 -10.68 -19.22 -1.66
N GLU A 224 -9.35 -19.30 -1.61
CA GLU A 224 -8.48 -19.03 -2.75
C GLU A 224 -7.39 -20.10 -2.82
N ASN A 225 -7.11 -20.60 -4.03
CA ASN A 225 -5.90 -21.38 -4.25
C ASN A 225 -4.73 -20.41 -4.28
N ILE A 226 -3.76 -20.58 -3.39
CA ILE A 226 -2.57 -19.73 -3.33
C ILE A 226 -1.34 -20.61 -3.55
N GLY A 227 -0.39 -20.11 -4.32
CA GLY A 227 0.91 -20.76 -4.49
C GLY A 227 2.02 -19.75 -4.74
N ILE A 228 3.25 -20.26 -4.71
CA ILE A 228 4.45 -19.49 -5.01
C ILE A 228 4.66 -19.50 -6.53
N VAL A 229 4.30 -18.40 -7.18
CA VAL A 229 4.33 -18.27 -8.64
C VAL A 229 5.66 -17.67 -9.09
N ARG A 230 6.41 -18.42 -9.92
CA ARG A 230 7.67 -17.94 -10.52
C ARG A 230 7.56 -17.81 -12.03
N LEU A 231 7.63 -16.58 -12.54
CA LEU A 231 7.42 -16.29 -13.96
C LEU A 231 8.73 -15.99 -14.70
N PRO A 232 8.84 -16.36 -16.00
CA PRO A 232 9.88 -15.84 -16.89
C PRO A 232 9.82 -14.31 -16.99
N PHE A 233 10.96 -13.66 -17.29
CA PHE A 233 11.09 -12.20 -17.25
C PHE A 233 9.97 -11.42 -17.97
N PHE A 234 9.68 -11.75 -19.23
CA PHE A 234 8.65 -11.05 -19.99
C PHE A 234 7.24 -11.24 -19.41
N LYS A 235 6.94 -12.43 -18.87
CA LYS A 235 5.67 -12.68 -18.18
C LYS A 235 5.61 -11.93 -16.85
N ALA A 236 6.68 -11.98 -16.06
CA ALA A 236 6.79 -11.24 -14.79
C ALA A 236 6.61 -9.74 -15.00
N PHE A 237 7.20 -9.17 -16.05
CA PHE A 237 7.05 -7.76 -16.41
C PHE A 237 5.57 -7.41 -16.70
N TRP A 238 4.90 -8.22 -17.53
CA TRP A 238 3.51 -7.95 -17.92
C TRP A 238 2.55 -8.16 -16.74
N GLU A 239 2.75 -9.24 -15.97
CA GLU A 239 1.94 -9.54 -14.81
C GLU A 239 2.14 -8.53 -13.69
N GLY A 240 3.39 -8.11 -13.45
CA GLY A 240 3.70 -7.01 -12.54
C GLY A 240 3.03 -5.71 -12.99
N THR A 241 2.97 -5.42 -14.30
CA THR A 241 2.27 -4.24 -14.82
C THR A 241 0.77 -4.32 -14.55
N LYS A 242 0.12 -5.46 -14.86
CA LYS A 242 -1.31 -5.67 -14.61
C LYS A 242 -1.64 -5.53 -13.13
N ILE A 243 -0.91 -6.24 -12.27
CA ILE A 243 -1.17 -6.25 -10.82
C ILE A 243 -0.95 -4.86 -10.23
N THR A 244 0.11 -4.17 -10.62
CA THR A 244 0.34 -2.77 -10.20
C THR A 244 -0.85 -1.89 -10.60
N GLY A 245 -1.33 -2.00 -11.83
CA GLY A 245 -2.49 -1.24 -12.32
C GLY A 245 -3.78 -1.57 -11.58
N ASN A 246 -4.06 -2.86 -11.38
CA ASN A 246 -5.25 -3.33 -10.65
C ASN A 246 -5.23 -2.86 -9.19
N LEU A 247 -4.10 -2.99 -8.50
CA LEU A 247 -3.94 -2.50 -7.13
C LEU A 247 -4.08 -0.98 -7.07
N LEU A 248 -3.53 -0.24 -8.03
CA LEU A 248 -3.67 1.21 -8.07
C LEU A 248 -5.14 1.63 -8.21
N VAL A 249 -5.90 0.97 -9.10
CA VAL A 249 -7.35 1.20 -9.26
C VAL A 249 -8.09 0.84 -7.99
N LEU A 250 -7.83 -0.35 -7.43
CA LEU A 250 -8.49 -0.83 -6.22
C LEU A 250 -8.27 0.13 -5.05
N ILE A 251 -7.01 0.49 -4.76
CA ILE A 251 -6.66 1.43 -3.69
C ILE A 251 -7.35 2.77 -3.91
N THR A 252 -7.37 3.27 -5.15
CA THR A 252 -8.03 4.56 -5.48
C THR A 252 -9.53 4.49 -5.24
N VAL A 253 -10.21 3.43 -5.69
CA VAL A 253 -11.65 3.24 -5.51
C VAL A 253 -11.99 3.04 -4.04
N SER A 254 -11.25 2.18 -3.33
CA SER A 254 -11.45 1.95 -1.89
C SER A 254 -11.29 3.23 -1.08
N LEU A 255 -10.27 4.04 -1.39
CA LEU A 255 -10.07 5.32 -0.74
C LEU A 255 -11.19 6.32 -1.07
N ALA A 256 -11.65 6.38 -2.32
CA ALA A 256 -12.74 7.25 -2.72
C ALA A 256 -14.05 6.87 -1.98
N ASN A 257 -14.37 5.58 -1.92
CA ASN A 257 -15.52 5.07 -1.17
C ASN A 257 -15.39 5.40 0.32
N PHE A 258 -14.22 5.15 0.92
CA PHE A 258 -13.96 5.49 2.32
C PHE A 258 -14.17 6.99 2.60
N ILE A 259 -13.73 7.88 1.72
CA ILE A 259 -13.95 9.32 1.85
C ILE A 259 -15.45 9.63 1.79
N VAL A 260 -16.19 9.05 0.83
CA VAL A 260 -17.65 9.23 0.72
C VAL A 260 -18.36 8.77 2.00
N ASP A 261 -18.02 7.57 2.49
CA ASP A 261 -18.60 6.99 3.71
C ASP A 261 -18.26 7.83 4.96
N ALA A 262 -17.08 8.45 4.98
CA ALA A 262 -16.67 9.33 6.08
C ALA A 262 -17.52 10.60 6.11
N PHE A 263 -17.90 11.14 4.95
CA PHE A 263 -18.81 12.29 4.87
C PHE A 263 -20.27 11.91 5.19
N SER A 264 -20.70 10.68 4.94
CA SER A 264 -22.04 10.20 5.35
C SER A 264 -22.11 9.70 6.80
N GLY A 265 -20.97 9.63 7.52
CA GLY A 265 -20.91 9.14 8.89
C GLY A 265 -21.03 7.62 9.02
N SER A 266 -20.89 6.87 7.92
CA SER A 266 -20.95 5.41 7.85
C SER A 266 -19.58 4.76 7.67
N ALA A 267 -18.50 5.53 7.70
CA ALA A 267 -17.14 5.00 7.55
C ALA A 267 -16.77 4.05 8.69
N ASP A 268 -16.30 2.87 8.31
CA ASP A 268 -15.76 1.89 9.23
C ASP A 268 -14.26 2.12 9.46
N PHE A 269 -13.93 2.90 10.51
CA PHE A 269 -12.54 3.13 10.94
C PHE A 269 -11.86 1.84 11.43
N SER A 270 -12.66 0.82 11.76
CA SER A 270 -12.51 -0.56 11.31
C SER A 270 -11.30 -0.95 10.47
N GLN A 271 -11.31 -0.42 9.25
CA GLN A 271 -10.53 -0.96 8.16
C GLN A 271 -9.28 -0.13 7.89
N VAL A 272 -9.08 0.95 8.66
CA VAL A 272 -7.94 1.85 8.52
C VAL A 272 -6.85 1.45 9.50
N ALA A 273 -5.72 0.98 8.98
CA ALA A 273 -4.54 0.71 9.76
C ALA A 273 -3.72 2.01 9.94
N GLY A 274 -3.38 2.33 11.19
CA GLY A 274 -2.46 3.43 11.50
C GLY A 274 -1.00 3.00 11.48
N PRO A 275 -0.08 3.90 11.92
CA PRO A 275 1.35 3.59 11.97
C PRO A 275 1.70 2.35 12.79
N VAL A 276 0.96 2.08 13.88
CA VAL A 276 1.20 0.93 14.75
C VAL A 276 0.70 -0.36 14.10
N GLY A 277 -0.49 -0.33 13.50
CA GLY A 277 -1.04 -1.45 12.73
C GLY A 277 -0.15 -1.82 11.55
N ILE A 278 0.30 -0.82 10.76
CA ILE A 278 1.20 -1.03 9.63
C ILE A 278 2.56 -1.60 10.10
N ALA A 279 3.10 -1.14 11.24
CA ALA A 279 4.30 -1.74 11.80
C ALA A 279 4.08 -3.22 12.17
N GLY A 280 2.93 -3.56 12.76
CA GLY A 280 2.53 -4.94 13.05
C GLY A 280 2.49 -5.81 11.78
N LEU A 281 1.84 -5.33 10.73
CA LEU A 281 1.74 -5.99 9.43
C LEU A 281 3.12 -6.17 8.77
N ALA A 282 4.00 -5.16 8.83
CA ALA A 282 5.37 -5.26 8.35
C ALA A 282 6.15 -6.38 9.09
N GLY A 283 5.93 -6.50 10.41
CA GLY A 283 6.50 -7.57 11.21
C GLY A 283 5.99 -8.97 10.84
N GLN A 284 4.69 -9.09 10.57
CA GLN A 284 4.09 -10.34 10.09
C GLN A 284 4.67 -10.72 8.72
N ALA A 285 4.68 -9.79 7.76
CA ALA A 285 5.24 -10.00 6.43
C ALA A 285 6.72 -10.43 6.51
N SER A 286 7.52 -9.80 7.38
CA SER A 286 8.92 -10.17 7.57
C SER A 286 9.10 -11.58 8.16
N ARG A 287 8.18 -12.06 9.00
CA ARG A 287 8.23 -13.42 9.54
C ARG A 287 7.85 -14.47 8.50
N GLN A 288 6.93 -14.13 7.60
CA GLN A 288 6.54 -15.00 6.48
C GLN A 288 7.65 -15.13 5.42
N GLY A 289 8.47 -14.09 5.26
CA GLY A 289 9.71 -14.16 4.49
C GLY A 289 9.98 -12.93 3.66
N PHE A 290 11.12 -12.93 2.99
CA PHE A 290 11.58 -11.77 2.23
C PHE A 290 10.63 -11.37 1.09
N VAL A 291 10.02 -12.35 0.41
CA VAL A 291 9.11 -12.05 -0.69
C VAL A 291 7.81 -11.39 -0.21
N TYR A 292 7.25 -11.86 0.90
CA TYR A 292 6.08 -11.23 1.53
C TYR A 292 6.40 -9.79 1.97
N LEU A 293 7.59 -9.57 2.52
CA LEU A 293 8.06 -8.23 2.88
C LEU A 293 8.18 -7.30 1.67
N LEU A 294 8.64 -7.83 0.54
CA LEU A 294 8.75 -7.11 -0.73
C LEU A 294 7.36 -6.77 -1.32
N SER A 295 6.42 -7.71 -1.30
CA SER A 295 5.01 -7.46 -1.69
C SER A 295 4.36 -6.41 -0.82
N PHE A 296 4.56 -6.51 0.50
CA PHE A 296 4.06 -5.53 1.46
C PHE A 296 4.65 -4.13 1.19
N THR A 297 5.96 -4.05 0.94
CA THR A 297 6.62 -2.78 0.58
C THR A 297 6.04 -2.18 -0.70
N ALA A 298 5.77 -3.02 -1.71
CA ALA A 298 5.13 -2.57 -2.95
C ALA A 298 3.71 -2.03 -2.70
N LEU A 299 2.92 -2.72 -1.88
CA LEU A 299 1.57 -2.29 -1.51
C LEU A 299 1.60 -0.92 -0.81
N ILE A 300 2.46 -0.75 0.20
CA ILE A 300 2.60 0.54 0.91
C ILE A 300 3.09 1.65 -0.04
N SER A 301 3.99 1.32 -0.98
CA SER A 301 4.42 2.27 -2.02
C SER A 301 3.26 2.77 -2.88
N LEU A 302 2.34 1.88 -3.29
CA LEU A 302 1.13 2.27 -4.03
C LEU A 302 0.17 3.09 -3.17
N HIS A 303 -0.05 2.70 -1.92
CA HIS A 303 -0.87 3.49 -0.98
C HIS A 303 -0.31 4.92 -0.83
N LEU A 304 1.00 5.06 -0.61
CA LEU A 304 1.65 6.37 -0.49
C LEU A 304 1.49 7.20 -1.78
N SER A 305 1.56 6.55 -2.94
CA SER A 305 1.34 7.19 -4.24
C SER A 305 -0.08 7.76 -4.37
N VAL A 306 -1.10 6.94 -4.07
CA VAL A 306 -2.50 7.34 -4.16
C VAL A 306 -2.82 8.43 -3.14
N LEU A 307 -2.36 8.28 -1.89
CA LEU A 307 -2.55 9.27 -0.83
C LEU A 307 -1.93 10.62 -1.21
N ASN A 308 -0.68 10.64 -1.68
CA ASN A 308 -0.01 11.89 -2.05
C ASN A 308 -0.62 12.56 -3.30
N LEU A 309 -1.40 11.85 -4.11
CA LEU A 309 -2.11 12.42 -5.25
C LEU A 309 -3.44 13.09 -4.87
N ILE A 310 -3.97 12.83 -3.66
CA ILE A 310 -5.21 13.46 -3.19
C ILE A 310 -5.04 14.99 -3.23
N PRO A 311 -6.04 15.75 -3.72
CA PRO A 311 -6.04 17.21 -3.70
C PRO A 311 -6.25 17.78 -2.29
N PHE A 312 -5.39 17.40 -1.35
CA PHE A 312 -5.45 17.77 0.06
C PHE A 312 -4.22 18.62 0.44
N PRO A 313 -4.39 19.76 1.15
CA PRO A 313 -3.26 20.60 1.55
C PRO A 313 -2.22 19.84 2.37
N ALA A 314 -0.95 20.23 2.26
CA ALA A 314 0.24 19.51 2.75
C ALA A 314 0.70 18.28 1.92
N LEU A 315 -0.13 17.74 1.03
CA LEU A 315 0.26 16.68 0.08
C LEU A 315 0.60 17.27 -1.30
N ASP A 316 1.28 16.49 -2.14
CA ASP A 316 1.66 16.90 -3.50
C ASP A 316 0.44 17.25 -4.36
N GLY A 317 -0.62 16.43 -4.28
CA GLY A 317 -1.88 16.66 -4.98
C GLY A 317 -2.54 17.98 -4.60
N GLY A 318 -2.39 18.43 -3.34
CA GLY A 318 -2.81 19.76 -2.91
C GLY A 318 -2.03 20.89 -3.60
N ARG A 319 -0.70 20.74 -3.74
CA ARG A 319 0.14 21.70 -4.48
C ARG A 319 -0.21 21.73 -5.97
N ILE A 320 -0.45 20.56 -6.57
CA ILE A 320 -0.92 20.43 -7.95
C ILE A 320 -2.27 21.14 -8.11
N LEU A 321 -3.21 20.94 -7.17
CA LEU A 321 -4.50 21.62 -7.18
C LEU A 321 -4.33 23.14 -7.18
N PHE A 322 -3.46 23.69 -6.32
CA PHE A 322 -3.19 25.13 -6.31
C PHE A 322 -2.68 25.63 -7.67
N ILE A 323 -1.75 24.92 -8.31
CA ILE A 323 -1.26 25.29 -9.65
C ILE A 323 -2.37 25.22 -10.71
N VAL A 324 -3.25 24.22 -10.64
CA VAL A 324 -4.41 24.11 -11.54
C VAL A 324 -5.34 25.31 -11.34
N ILE A 325 -5.63 25.69 -10.09
CA ILE A 325 -6.44 26.87 -9.76
C ILE A 325 -5.78 28.15 -10.30
N GLU A 326 -4.47 28.33 -10.11
CA GLU A 326 -3.73 29.48 -10.65
C GLU A 326 -3.80 29.56 -12.17
N LYS A 327 -3.72 28.41 -12.86
CA LYS A 327 -3.83 28.34 -14.32
C LYS A 327 -5.23 28.76 -14.80
N LEU A 328 -6.28 28.39 -14.07
CA LEU A 328 -7.66 28.79 -14.38
C LEU A 328 -7.93 30.26 -14.03
N LYS A 329 -7.37 30.74 -12.91
CA LYS A 329 -7.52 32.12 -12.41
C LYS A 329 -6.67 33.13 -13.19
N GLY A 330 -5.59 32.69 -13.83
CA GLY A 330 -4.63 33.54 -14.54
C GLY A 330 -3.73 34.38 -13.63
N SER A 331 -3.81 34.20 -12.30
CA SER A 331 -2.99 34.91 -11.31
C SER A 331 -2.54 33.97 -10.19
N PRO A 332 -1.35 34.20 -9.59
CA PRO A 332 -0.85 33.37 -8.50
C PRO A 332 -1.76 33.46 -7.27
N ILE A 333 -1.84 32.38 -6.49
CA ILE A 333 -2.52 32.38 -5.20
C ILE A 333 -1.63 33.10 -4.20
N ASN A 334 -2.25 33.83 -3.26
CA ASN A 334 -1.50 34.52 -2.22
C ASN A 334 -0.72 33.49 -1.37
N PRO A 335 0.62 33.62 -1.26
CA PRO A 335 1.45 32.70 -0.47
C PRO A 335 0.96 32.49 0.96
N LYS A 336 0.37 33.52 1.59
CA LYS A 336 -0.18 33.42 2.95
C LYS A 336 -1.33 32.42 3.03
N ILE A 337 -2.21 32.40 2.02
CA ILE A 337 -3.35 31.49 1.96
C ILE A 337 -2.85 30.06 1.74
N GLN A 338 -1.90 29.87 0.83
CA GLN A 338 -1.31 28.55 0.57
C GLN A 338 -0.61 27.99 1.81
N ASN A 339 0.20 28.80 2.50
CA ASN A 339 0.89 28.40 3.71
C ASN A 339 -0.09 28.08 4.84
N TRP A 340 -1.15 28.87 5.02
CA TRP A 340 -2.18 28.59 6.02
C TRP A 340 -2.96 27.32 5.70
N ALA A 341 -3.37 27.14 4.44
CA ALA A 341 -4.06 25.93 4.00
C ALA A 341 -3.20 24.69 4.22
N ASN A 342 -1.91 24.73 3.84
CA ASN A 342 -0.97 23.64 4.09
C ASN A 342 -0.77 23.39 5.59
N GLY A 343 -0.66 24.43 6.42
CA GLY A 343 -0.55 24.30 7.87
C GLY A 343 -1.79 23.65 8.50
N ALA A 344 -2.99 24.08 8.09
CA ALA A 344 -4.25 23.49 8.53
C ALA A 344 -4.39 22.03 8.08
N GLY A 345 -4.05 21.73 6.83
CA GLY A 345 -4.03 20.36 6.31
C GLY A 345 -3.07 19.45 7.09
N PHE A 346 -1.86 19.92 7.35
CA PHE A 346 -0.87 19.19 8.16
C PHE A 346 -1.37 18.93 9.59
N ALA A 347 -1.99 19.92 10.23
CA ALA A 347 -2.59 19.75 11.56
C ALA A 347 -3.73 18.69 11.55
N LEU A 348 -4.56 18.69 10.50
CA LEU A 348 -5.61 17.67 10.33
C LEU A 348 -5.02 16.28 10.12
N LEU A 349 -3.95 16.14 9.34
CA LEU A 349 -3.27 14.86 9.12
C LEU A 349 -2.67 14.32 10.43
N ILE A 350 -2.07 15.18 11.26
CA ILE A 350 -1.59 14.78 12.59
C ILE A 350 -2.76 14.31 13.46
N LEU A 351 -3.87 15.07 13.48
CA LEU A 351 -5.05 14.69 14.25
C LEU A 351 -5.60 13.32 13.80
N LEU A 352 -5.73 13.10 12.50
CA LEU A 352 -6.15 11.82 11.93
C LEU A 352 -5.18 10.70 12.33
N MET A 353 -3.86 10.95 12.23
CA MET A 353 -2.84 9.98 12.62
C MET A 353 -2.98 9.58 14.09
N VAL A 354 -3.24 10.54 14.99
CA VAL A 354 -3.47 10.27 16.42
C VAL A 354 -4.74 9.43 16.62
N ILE A 355 -5.84 9.77 15.94
CA ILE A 355 -7.12 9.02 16.03
C ILE A 355 -6.94 7.58 15.57
N VAL A 356 -6.33 7.37 14.40
CA VAL A 356 -6.13 6.02 13.84
C VAL A 356 -5.13 5.23 14.70
N THR A 357 -4.07 5.89 15.21
CA THR A 357 -3.12 5.24 16.13
C THR A 357 -3.79 4.81 17.44
N TRP A 358 -4.69 5.64 17.98
CA TRP A 358 -5.47 5.28 19.16
C TRP A 358 -6.32 4.04 18.92
N ASN A 359 -7.02 4.00 17.78
CA ASN A 359 -7.82 2.86 17.35
C ASN A 359 -6.95 1.59 17.14
N ASP A 360 -5.75 1.70 16.58
CA ASP A 360 -4.81 0.58 16.49
C ASP A 360 -4.46 0.04 17.88
N ILE A 361 -4.11 0.92 18.82
CA ILE A 361 -3.73 0.54 20.19
C ILE A 361 -4.91 -0.08 20.93
N ALA A 362 -6.11 0.48 20.77
CA ALA A 362 -7.34 -0.02 21.40
C ALA A 362 -7.77 -1.40 20.89
N ARG A 363 -7.21 -1.90 19.78
CA ARG A 363 -7.42 -3.27 19.30
C ARG A 363 -6.39 -4.26 19.83
N LEU A 364 -5.27 -3.77 20.37
CA LEU A 364 -4.21 -4.60 20.95
C LEU A 364 -4.50 -4.96 22.41
N PHE A 365 -5.43 -4.27 23.06
CA PHE A 365 -5.89 -4.47 24.43
C PHE A 365 -7.40 -4.68 24.43
#